data_AF-A0A822HQ13-F1
#
_entry.id   AF-A0A822HQ13-F1
#
_cell.length_a   1.000
_cell.length_b   1.000
_cell.length_c   1.000
_cell.angle_alpha   90.00
_cell.angle_beta   90.00
_cell.angle_gamma   90.00
#
_symmetry.space_group_name_H-M   'P 1'
#
loop_
_entity.id
_entity.type
_entity.pdbx_description
1 polymer ?
#
loop_
_entity_poly.entity_id
_entity_poly.type
_entity_poly.pdbx_seq_one_letter_code
_entity_poly.pdbx_strand_id
1 'polypeptide(L)'
;QWEPPLTCEKHDGINDIKCNNETLALMINDSKTHQKRMELKSTETFDTIWLLHLSIGSDIRLFTCCLINYNEWLAIDGTNSHVYHISKDGKFKTNIKYSSTPYRASLLSSNILAISAEEHLNLYR
;
A
#
# COMPACT_ATOMS: atom_id res chain seq x y z
N GLN A 1 8.84 29.26 8.27
CA GLN A 1 8.68 28.05 9.10
C GLN A 1 7.97 27.03 8.22
N TRP A 2 8.47 25.80 8.10
CA TRP A 2 7.80 24.79 7.27
C TRP A 2 6.58 24.29 8.04
N GLU A 3 5.38 24.66 7.62
CA GLU A 3 4.14 24.09 8.14
C GLU A 3 3.83 22.82 7.33
N PRO A 4 3.86 21.63 7.94
CA PRO A 4 3.59 20.40 7.20
C PRO A 4 2.10 20.33 6.84
N PRO A 5 1.75 19.87 5.62
CA PRO A 5 0.36 19.58 5.30
C PRO A 5 -0.16 18.48 6.24
N LEU A 6 -1.26 18.77 6.95
CA LEU A 6 -1.93 17.81 7.82
C LEU A 6 -2.51 16.68 6.96
N THR A 7 -1.95 15.49 7.10
CA THR A 7 -2.35 14.30 6.32
C THR A 7 -3.15 13.29 7.15
N CYS A 8 -2.85 13.20 8.45
CA CYS A 8 -3.42 12.21 9.35
C CYS A 8 -4.32 12.87 10.39
N GLU A 9 -5.44 12.21 10.72
CA GLU A 9 -6.25 12.57 11.87
C GLU A 9 -5.62 12.08 13.19
N LYS A 10 -6.23 12.44 14.32
CA LYS A 10 -5.72 12.16 15.67
C LYS A 10 -5.40 10.68 15.94
N HIS A 11 -6.12 9.76 15.29
CA HIS A 11 -5.99 8.32 15.49
C HIS A 11 -5.33 7.59 14.32
N ASP A 12 -4.89 8.33 13.31
CA ASP A 12 -4.23 7.76 12.15
C ASP A 12 -2.74 7.49 12.45
N GLY A 13 -2.27 6.33 12.01
CA GLY A 13 -0.87 6.00 11.87
C GLY A 13 -0.53 5.67 10.41
N ILE A 14 0.65 6.09 9.96
CA ILE A 14 1.17 5.71 8.64
C ILE A 14 2.04 4.46 8.80
N ASN A 15 1.63 3.38 8.13
CA ASN A 15 2.30 2.08 8.20
C ASN A 15 3.36 1.91 7.09
N ASP A 16 3.12 2.50 5.91
CA ASP A 16 4.06 2.46 4.80
C ASP A 16 3.94 3.72 3.94
N ILE A 17 5.07 4.12 3.36
CA ILE A 17 5.21 5.27 2.47
C ILE A 17 5.93 4.81 1.22
N LYS A 18 5.38 5.13 0.05
CA LYS A 18 6.04 4.96 -1.24
C LYS A 18 5.93 6.25 -2.03
N CYS A 19 7.06 6.70 -2.56
CA CYS A 19 7.15 7.94 -3.30
C CYS A 19 7.79 7.67 -4.66
N ASN A 20 7.29 8.35 -5.70
CA ASN A 20 7.96 8.50 -6.98
C ASN A 20 7.99 9.99 -7.34
N ASN A 21 8.35 10.33 -8.58
CA ASN A 21 8.53 11.73 -8.98
C ASN A 21 7.22 12.54 -8.94
N GLU A 22 6.05 11.91 -9.04
CA GLU A 22 4.74 12.57 -9.20
C GLU A 22 3.78 12.32 -8.03
N THR A 23 3.98 11.21 -7.31
CA THR A 23 2.98 10.71 -6.38
C THR A 23 3.59 10.15 -5.10
N LEU A 24 2.84 10.32 -4.01
CA LEU A 24 3.11 9.83 -2.67
C LEU A 24 1.96 8.93 -2.25
N ALA A 25 2.23 7.63 -2.15
CA ALA A 25 1.28 6.65 -1.61
C ALA A 25 1.52 6.44 -0.10
N LEU A 26 0.42 6.46 0.65
CA LEU A 26 0.40 6.31 2.09
C LEU A 26 -0.54 5.17 2.48
N MET A 27 -0.04 4.26 3.30
CA MET A 27 -0.83 3.19 3.91
C MET A 27 -1.19 3.64 5.33
N ILE A 28 -2.46 3.98 5.55
CA ILE A 28 -2.91 4.62 6.78
C ILE A 28 -3.84 3.66 7.54
N ASN A 29 -3.64 3.58 8.85
CA ASN A 29 -4.49 2.82 9.75
C ASN A 29 -5.04 3.74 10.85
N ASP A 30 -6.36 3.74 11.02
CA ASP A 30 -7.02 4.33 12.18
C ASP A 30 -6.97 3.34 13.35
N SER A 31 -6.27 3.70 14.42
CA SER A 31 -6.11 2.83 15.60
C SER A 31 -7.41 2.63 16.39
N LYS A 32 -8.39 3.52 16.25
CA LYS A 32 -9.66 3.49 16.97
C LYS A 32 -10.71 2.68 16.23
N THR A 33 -10.85 2.89 14.92
CA THR A 33 -11.86 2.18 14.11
C THR A 33 -11.32 0.91 13.47
N HIS A 34 -10.00 0.70 13.51
CA HIS A 34 -9.29 -0.36 12.78
C HIS A 34 -9.45 -0.28 11.26
N GLN A 35 -9.97 0.85 10.73
CA GLN A 35 -10.06 1.06 9.31
C GLN A 35 -8.68 1.27 8.72
N LYS A 36 -8.43 0.58 7.61
CA LYS A 36 -7.22 0.74 6.81
C LYS A 36 -7.57 1.37 5.48
N ARG A 37 -6.72 2.27 5.02
CA ARG A 37 -6.89 2.92 3.73
C ARG A 37 -5.54 3.15 3.07
N MET A 38 -5.58 3.24 1.75
CA MET A 38 -4.48 3.71 0.93
C MET A 38 -4.88 5.07 0.37
N GLU A 39 -4.01 6.06 0.55
CA GLU A 39 -4.14 7.37 -0.08
C GLU A 39 -3.02 7.55 -1.11
N LEU A 40 -3.35 8.05 -2.30
CA LEU A 40 -2.38 8.53 -3.26
C LEU A 40 -2.48 10.05 -3.34
N LYS A 41 -1.35 10.74 -3.13
CA LYS A 41 -1.26 12.20 -3.16
C LYS A 41 -0.31 12.67 -4.25
N SER A 42 -0.53 13.88 -4.74
CA SER A 42 0.45 14.60 -5.58
C SER A 42 1.67 14.97 -4.74
N THR A 43 2.89 14.75 -5.26
CA THR A 43 4.11 15.24 -4.59
C THR A 43 4.32 16.74 -4.72
N GLU A 44 3.65 17.39 -5.69
CA GLU A 44 3.73 18.83 -5.93
C GLU A 44 2.83 19.62 -4.98
N THR A 45 1.57 19.18 -4.82
CA THR A 45 0.56 19.92 -4.03
C THR A 45 0.18 19.24 -2.72
N PHE A 46 0.54 17.97 -2.52
CA PHE A 46 0.06 17.11 -1.43
C PHE A 46 -1.46 16.85 -1.41
N ASP A 47 -2.17 17.26 -2.46
CA ASP A 47 -3.59 16.96 -2.62
C ASP A 47 -3.80 15.46 -2.83
N THR A 48 -4.88 14.94 -2.26
CA THR A 48 -5.29 13.55 -2.47
C THR A 48 -5.83 13.37 -3.89
N ILE A 49 -5.15 12.54 -4.68
CA ILE A 49 -5.59 12.10 -6.01
C ILE A 49 -6.72 11.09 -5.88
N TRP A 50 -6.54 10.09 -5.02
CA TRP A 50 -7.58 9.14 -4.64
C TRP A 50 -7.34 8.54 -3.26
N LEU A 51 -8.41 7.99 -2.70
CA LEU A 51 -8.44 7.27 -1.43
C LEU A 51 -9.20 5.97 -1.62
N LEU A 52 -8.64 4.87 -1.12
CA LEU A 52 -9.27 3.55 -1.15
C LEU A 52 -9.29 2.94 0.25
N HIS A 53 -10.48 2.65 0.76
CA HIS A 53 -10.64 1.84 1.97
C HIS A 53 -10.37 0.37 1.65
N LEU A 54 -9.60 -0.28 2.52
CA LEU A 54 -9.16 -1.65 2.35
C LEU A 54 -9.68 -2.52 3.50
N SER A 55 -10.32 -3.63 3.15
CA SER A 55 -10.82 -4.61 4.12
C SER A 55 -9.70 -5.59 4.49
N ILE A 56 -8.71 -5.09 5.24
CA ILE A 56 -7.47 -5.79 5.58
C ILE A 56 -7.47 -6.17 7.06
N GLY A 57 -6.80 -7.28 7.41
CA GLY A 57 -6.82 -7.81 8.77
C GLY A 57 -6.18 -6.85 9.78
N SER A 58 -6.42 -7.08 11.08
CA SER A 58 -6.19 -6.09 12.13
C SER A 58 -4.72 -5.77 12.42
N ASP A 59 -3.75 -6.65 12.12
CA ASP A 59 -2.33 -6.38 12.42
C ASP A 59 -1.81 -5.22 11.55
N ILE A 60 -1.36 -4.16 12.22
CA ILE A 60 -0.84 -2.96 11.59
C ILE A 60 0.52 -3.20 10.91
N ARG A 61 1.34 -4.13 11.40
CA ARG A 61 2.71 -4.34 10.88
C ARG A 61 2.72 -5.07 9.54
N LEU A 62 1.59 -5.65 9.16
CA LEU A 62 1.43 -6.50 7.99
C LEU A 62 0.59 -5.82 6.90
N PHE A 63 0.78 -4.51 6.75
CA PHE A 63 0.06 -3.65 5.81
C PHE A 63 1.02 -2.73 5.06
N THR A 64 1.42 -3.12 3.85
CA THR A 64 2.41 -2.39 3.02
C THR A 64 1.92 -2.24 1.57
N CYS A 65 2.59 -1.42 0.76
CA CYS A 65 2.27 -1.32 -0.67
C CYS A 65 3.48 -1.31 -1.58
N CYS A 66 3.25 -1.48 -2.88
CA CYS A 66 4.27 -1.39 -3.91
C CYS A 66 3.68 -0.81 -5.20
N LEU A 67 4.39 0.12 -5.82
CA LEU A 67 4.13 0.56 -7.18
C LEU A 67 4.54 -0.55 -8.15
N ILE A 68 3.70 -0.84 -9.13
CA ILE A 68 4.00 -1.76 -10.24
C ILE A 68 3.83 -1.02 -11.57
N ASN A 69 4.02 -1.73 -12.68
CA ASN A 69 3.91 -1.17 -14.03
C ASN A 69 2.57 -0.45 -14.26
N TYR A 70 2.58 0.54 -15.15
CA TYR A 70 1.40 1.33 -15.55
C TYR A 70 0.76 2.17 -14.41
N ASN A 71 1.57 2.58 -13.43
CA ASN A 71 1.13 3.35 -12.26
C ASN A 71 0.05 2.64 -11.43
N GLU A 72 0.04 1.31 -11.48
CA GLU A 72 -0.84 0.47 -10.65
C GLU A 72 -0.13 0.10 -9.35
N TRP A 73 -0.89 -0.39 -8.38
CA TRP A 73 -0.40 -0.62 -7.03
C TRP A 73 -0.77 -2.01 -6.53
N LEU A 74 0.10 -2.56 -5.70
CA LEU A 74 -0.20 -3.72 -4.87
C LEU A 74 -0.31 -3.26 -3.42
N ALA A 75 -1.37 -3.67 -2.73
CA ALA A 75 -1.46 -3.60 -1.27
C ALA A 75 -1.32 -4.99 -0.68
N ILE A 76 -0.45 -5.14 0.31
CA ILE A 76 -0.14 -6.40 0.97
C ILE A 76 -0.87 -6.46 2.29
N ASP A 77 -1.68 -7.51 2.48
CA ASP A 77 -2.35 -7.87 3.73
C ASP A 77 -1.74 -9.16 4.24
N GLY A 78 -0.69 -9.03 5.06
CA GLY A 78 -0.08 -10.20 5.67
C GLY A 78 -1.03 -10.88 6.65
N THR A 79 -1.90 -10.13 7.33
CA THR A 79 -2.83 -10.70 8.33
C THR A 79 -3.76 -11.74 7.72
N ASN A 80 -4.38 -11.44 6.58
CA ASN A 80 -5.25 -12.40 5.89
C ASN A 80 -4.53 -13.17 4.78
N SER A 81 -3.23 -12.95 4.60
CA SER A 81 -2.44 -13.50 3.50
C SER A 81 -3.02 -13.19 2.11
N HIS A 82 -3.37 -11.93 1.86
CA HIS A 82 -3.84 -11.47 0.55
C HIS A 82 -2.93 -10.40 -0.04
N VAL A 83 -2.87 -10.37 -1.36
CA VAL A 83 -2.29 -9.27 -2.14
C VAL A 83 -3.38 -8.70 -3.02
N TYR A 84 -3.68 -7.40 -2.85
CA TYR A 84 -4.71 -6.68 -3.58
C TYR A 84 -4.07 -5.88 -4.70
N HIS A 85 -4.61 -6.02 -5.92
CA HIS A 85 -4.23 -5.22 -7.08
C HIS A 85 -5.17 -4.01 -7.21
N ILE A 86 -4.58 -2.83 -7.21
CA ILE A 86 -5.24 -1.54 -7.27
C ILE A 86 -4.82 -0.85 -8.58
N SER A 87 -5.79 -0.35 -9.33
CA SER A 87 -5.54 0.40 -10.56
C SER A 87 -4.92 1.76 -10.31
N LYS A 88 -4.45 2.42 -11.38
CA LYS A 88 -3.93 3.79 -11.33
C LYS A 88 -4.93 4.83 -10.78
N ASP A 89 -6.22 4.57 -10.94
CA ASP A 89 -7.32 5.43 -10.47
C ASP A 89 -7.90 4.99 -9.11
N GLY A 90 -7.17 4.16 -8.35
CA GLY A 90 -7.54 3.79 -6.98
C GLY A 90 -8.68 2.79 -6.88
N LYS A 91 -8.97 2.02 -7.95
CA LYS A 91 -10.01 0.99 -7.95
C LYS A 91 -9.42 -0.38 -7.70
N PHE A 92 -10.13 -1.17 -6.92
CA PHE A 92 -9.82 -2.57 -6.75
C PHE A 92 -10.01 -3.35 -8.07
N LYS A 93 -8.97 -4.06 -8.51
CA LYS A 93 -9.01 -4.89 -9.73
C LYS A 93 -9.24 -6.37 -9.40
N THR A 94 -8.37 -6.91 -8.56
CA THR A 94 -8.39 -8.33 -8.17
C THR A 94 -7.54 -8.54 -6.91
N ASN A 95 -7.65 -9.71 -6.29
CA ASN A 95 -6.75 -10.12 -5.22
C ASN A 95 -6.28 -11.56 -5.44
N ILE A 96 -5.15 -11.88 -4.80
CA ILE A 96 -4.60 -13.23 -4.77
C ILE A 96 -4.37 -13.59 -3.31
N LYS A 97 -4.85 -14.78 -2.91
CA LYS A 97 -4.53 -15.36 -1.62
C LYS A 97 -3.20 -16.11 -1.69
N TYR A 98 -2.32 -15.83 -0.75
CA TYR A 98 -1.05 -16.52 -0.57
C TYR A 98 -1.20 -17.68 0.43
N SER A 99 -0.41 -18.74 0.22
CA SER A 99 -0.34 -19.89 1.13
C SER A 99 0.42 -19.59 2.43
N SER A 100 1.28 -18.58 2.41
CA SER A 100 2.10 -18.12 3.55
C SER A 100 1.99 -16.60 3.69
N THR A 101 2.17 -16.08 4.90
CA THR A 101 2.10 -14.64 5.24
C THR A 101 2.99 -13.79 4.32
N PRO A 102 2.44 -12.97 3.40
CA PRO A 102 3.22 -12.01 2.62
C PRO A 102 3.55 -10.77 3.47
N TYR A 103 4.75 -10.22 3.32
CA TYR A 103 5.20 -9.06 4.09
C TYR A 103 5.40 -7.81 3.24
N ARG A 104 6.17 -7.92 2.16
CA ARG A 104 6.53 -6.78 1.31
C ARG A 104 6.57 -7.21 -0.15
N ALA A 105 6.20 -6.29 -1.02
CA ALA A 105 6.39 -6.39 -2.45
C ALA A 105 7.38 -5.34 -2.94
N SER A 106 8.14 -5.67 -3.97
CA SER A 106 8.99 -4.75 -4.71
C SER A 106 9.03 -5.15 -6.18
N LEU A 107 8.76 -4.20 -7.07
CA LEU A 107 9.06 -4.38 -8.48
C LEU A 107 10.54 -4.06 -8.72
N LEU A 108 11.32 -5.11 -9.00
CA LEU A 108 12.73 -5.03 -9.35
C LEU A 108 12.83 -4.82 -10.85
N SER A 109 13.47 -3.73 -11.27
CA SER A 109 13.44 -3.30 -12.69
C SER A 109 11.98 -3.18 -13.18
N SER A 110 11.72 -3.35 -14.48
CA SER A 110 10.36 -3.25 -15.05
C SER A 110 9.65 -4.60 -15.20
N ASN A 111 10.24 -5.71 -14.74
CA ASN A 111 9.79 -7.05 -15.11
C ASN A 111 9.97 -8.16 -14.06
N ILE A 112 10.42 -7.86 -12.83
CA ILE A 112 10.51 -8.87 -11.78
C ILE A 112 9.77 -8.37 -10.55
N LEU A 113 8.61 -8.95 -10.26
CA LEU A 113 7.89 -8.68 -9.02
C LEU A 113 8.40 -9.66 -7.94
N ALA A 114 9.02 -9.10 -6.90
CA ALA A 114 9.49 -9.84 -5.73
C ALA A 114 8.56 -9.64 -4.55
N ILE A 115 8.06 -10.72 -3.95
CA ILE A 115 7.20 -10.69 -2.76
C ILE A 115 7.82 -11.55 -1.68
N SER A 116 8.25 -10.92 -0.58
CA SER A 116 8.74 -11.65 0.59
C SER A 116 7.56 -12.21 1.38
N ALA A 117 7.72 -13.45 1.85
CA ALA A 117 6.79 -14.14 2.71
C ALA A 117 7.56 -14.83 3.87
N GLU A 118 6.83 -15.35 4.85
CA GLU A 118 7.33 -15.97 6.11
C GLU A 118 8.63 -16.79 5.97
N GLU A 119 8.77 -17.55 4.88
CA GLU A 119 9.95 -18.42 4.69
C GLU A 119 10.54 -18.34 3.27
N HIS A 120 9.96 -17.52 2.38
CA HIS A 120 10.25 -17.54 0.95
C HIS A 120 10.29 -16.15 0.32
N LEU A 121 11.02 -16.06 -0.78
CA LEU A 121 10.95 -14.94 -1.72
C LEU A 121 10.30 -15.43 -3.00
N ASN A 122 9.07 -15.00 -3.26
CA ASN A 122 8.35 -15.34 -4.49
C ASN A 122 8.75 -14.34 -5.59
N LEU A 123 9.24 -14.83 -6.72
CA LEU A 123 9.63 -14.03 -7.88
C LEU A 123 8.70 -14.32 -9.05
N TYR A 124 8.04 -13.29 -9.56
CA TYR A 124 7.16 -13.35 -10.73
C TYR A 124 7.78 -12.54 -11.88
N ARG A 125 7.67 -13.05 -13.11
CA ARG A 125 8.19 -12.43 -14.34
C ARG A 125 7.07 -12.20 -15.34
#